data_AF-A0A358M769-F1
#
_entry.id   AF-A0A358M769-F1
#
_cell.length_a   1.000
_cell.length_b   1.000
_cell.length_c   1.000
_cell.angle_alpha   90.00
_cell.angle_beta   90.00
_cell.angle_gamma   90.00
#
_symmetry.space_group_name_H-M   'P 1'
#
loop_
_entity.id
_entity.type
_entity.pdbx_description
1 polymer ?
#
loop_
_entity_poly.entity_id
_entity_poly.type
_entity_poly.pdbx_seq_one_letter_code
_entity_poly.pdbx_strand_id
1 'polypeptide(L)'
;NELDGKQALAFARNRKSFAEGDMQRGRNQLEVIKGIFNKAISPAILSSYSEILDEIADCVQTNLSYSDITGLVKMQLSDGASWQIDTASIYVDYKYDYCYSMSGQKLCVGVMSEESRLEAIEKINSVLNG
;
A
#
# COMPACT_ATOMS: atom_id res chain seq x y z
N ASN A 1 17.36 -1.76 -5.13
CA ASN A 1 17.69 -1.11 -3.83
C ASN A 1 17.32 -2.06 -2.72
N GLU A 2 18.18 -2.22 -1.73
CA GLU A 2 17.87 -2.89 -0.47
C GLU A 2 17.84 -1.83 0.61
N LEU A 3 16.76 -1.78 1.40
CA LEU A 3 16.57 -0.78 2.45
C LEU A 3 16.29 -1.51 3.77
N ASP A 4 16.93 -1.05 4.84
CA ASP A 4 16.53 -1.43 6.19
C ASP A 4 15.23 -0.72 6.62
N GLY A 5 14.69 -1.07 7.80
CA GLY A 5 13.44 -0.50 8.29
C GLY A 5 13.47 1.03 8.47
N LYS A 6 14.59 1.61 8.89
CA LYS A 6 14.71 3.07 9.07
C LYS A 6 14.77 3.78 7.72
N GLN A 7 15.50 3.20 6.77
CA GLN A 7 15.62 3.70 5.41
C GLN A 7 14.29 3.61 4.66
N ALA A 8 13.58 2.48 4.76
CA ALA A 8 12.26 2.30 4.17
C ALA A 8 11.24 3.30 4.74
N LEU A 9 11.26 3.54 6.06
CA LEU A 9 10.43 4.55 6.71
C LEU A 9 10.73 5.96 6.19
N ALA A 10 12.02 6.34 6.09
CA ALA A 10 12.41 7.63 5.56
C ALA A 10 12.00 7.81 4.09
N PHE A 11 12.20 6.78 3.27
CA PHE A 11 11.83 6.74 1.86
C PHE A 11 10.31 6.93 1.66
N ALA A 12 9.48 6.20 2.41
CA ALA A 12 8.02 6.29 2.36
C ALA A 12 7.43 7.59 2.92
N ARG A 13 8.18 8.33 3.75
CA ARG A 13 7.73 9.59 4.38
C ARG A 13 8.19 10.84 3.66
N ASN A 14 9.24 10.77 2.84
CA ASN A 14 9.74 11.94 2.16
C ASN A 14 8.70 12.48 1.16
N ARG A 15 8.46 13.79 1.23
CA ARG A 15 7.47 14.50 0.41
C ARG A 15 8.05 15.78 -0.19
N LYS A 16 8.55 16.66 0.68
CA LYS A 16 8.91 18.04 0.35
C LYS A 16 10.09 18.16 -0.60
N SER A 17 10.88 17.10 -0.72
CA SER A 17 12.07 17.08 -1.57
C SER A 17 11.74 16.81 -3.04
N PHE A 18 10.49 16.45 -3.36
CA PHE A 18 10.07 16.08 -4.72
C PHE A 18 9.21 17.17 -5.35
N ALA A 19 9.41 17.43 -6.65
CA ALA A 19 8.60 18.36 -7.43
C ALA A 19 7.11 17.96 -7.42
N GLU A 20 6.83 16.66 -7.51
CA GLU A 20 5.47 16.11 -7.46
C GLU A 20 4.96 15.84 -6.03
N GLY A 21 5.71 16.27 -5.01
CA GLY A 21 5.26 16.28 -3.62
C GLY A 21 4.65 14.96 -3.11
N ASP A 22 3.35 15.03 -2.75
CA ASP A 22 2.61 13.90 -2.18
C ASP A 22 2.41 12.75 -3.18
N MET A 23 2.29 13.06 -4.47
CA MET A 23 2.12 12.04 -5.52
C MET A 23 3.36 11.14 -5.59
N GLN A 24 4.57 11.73 -5.55
CA GLN A 24 5.79 10.95 -5.48
C GLN A 24 5.91 10.15 -4.18
N ARG A 25 5.46 10.72 -3.06
CA ARG A 25 5.41 9.97 -1.79
C ARG A 25 4.51 8.73 -1.89
N GLY A 26 3.33 8.87 -2.49
CA GLY A 26 2.42 7.74 -2.75
C GLY A 26 3.09 6.66 -3.60
N ARG A 27 3.79 7.05 -4.68
CA ARG A 27 4.56 6.09 -5.50
C ARG A 27 5.67 5.41 -4.71
N ASN A 28 6.41 6.13 -3.87
CA ASN A 28 7.42 5.54 -2.99
C ASN A 28 6.81 4.52 -2.00
N GLN A 29 5.62 4.81 -1.46
CA GLN A 29 4.89 3.88 -0.59
C GLN A 29 4.51 2.60 -1.35
N LEU A 30 4.07 2.71 -2.60
CA LEU A 30 3.79 1.55 -3.46
C LEU A 30 5.05 0.71 -3.71
N GLU A 31 6.21 1.33 -3.93
CA GLU A 31 7.47 0.60 -4.07
C GLU A 31 7.87 -0.14 -2.79
N VAL A 32 7.62 0.44 -1.61
CA VAL A 32 7.80 -0.26 -0.33
C VAL A 32 6.84 -1.45 -0.20
N ILE A 33 5.57 -1.28 -0.57
CA ILE A 33 4.58 -2.38 -0.56
C ILE A 33 5.01 -3.51 -1.51
N LYS A 34 5.49 -3.19 -2.72
CA LYS A 34 6.03 -4.19 -3.66
C LYS A 34 7.22 -4.94 -3.06
N GLY A 35 8.13 -4.23 -2.39
CA GLY A 35 9.27 -4.84 -1.68
C GLY A 35 8.82 -5.79 -0.56
N ILE A 36 7.86 -5.37 0.27
CA ILE A 36 7.26 -6.20 1.32
C ILE A 36 6.60 -7.43 0.71
N PHE A 37 5.78 -7.25 -0.33
CA PHE A 37 5.08 -8.34 -1.01
C PHE A 37 6.06 -9.39 -1.56
N ASN A 38 7.08 -8.95 -2.31
CA ASN A 38 8.10 -9.84 -2.86
C ASN A 38 8.86 -10.60 -1.77
N LYS A 39 9.08 -9.98 -0.62
CA LYS A 39 9.69 -10.65 0.53
C LYS A 39 8.73 -11.64 1.19
N ALA A 40 7.46 -11.27 1.35
CA ALA A 40 6.41 -12.09 1.95
C ALA A 40 6.18 -13.40 1.18
N ILE A 41 6.26 -13.38 -0.15
CA ILE A 41 6.14 -14.58 -0.98
C ILE A 41 7.45 -15.37 -1.15
N SER A 42 8.54 -14.95 -0.51
CA SER A 42 9.81 -15.67 -0.61
C SER A 42 9.76 -16.98 0.17
N PRO A 43 10.44 -18.05 -0.28
CA PRO A 43 10.39 -19.36 0.39
C PRO A 43 10.75 -19.30 1.88
N ALA A 44 11.72 -18.45 2.27
CA ALA A 44 12.12 -18.27 3.65
C ALA A 44 10.96 -17.74 4.52
N ILE A 45 10.27 -16.70 4.04
CA ILE A 45 9.16 -16.09 4.79
C ILE A 45 7.93 -16.99 4.80
N LEU A 46 7.60 -17.63 3.68
CA LEU A 46 6.49 -18.58 3.62
C LEU A 46 6.70 -19.78 4.56
N SER A 47 7.94 -20.23 4.75
CA SER A 47 8.25 -21.35 5.66
C SER A 47 8.12 -20.98 7.14
N SER A 48 8.33 -19.71 7.49
CA SER A 48 8.31 -19.21 8.87
C SER A 48 7.19 -18.19 9.12
N TYR A 49 6.10 -18.24 8.34
CA TYR A 49 5.07 -17.19 8.36
C TYR A 49 4.39 -17.06 9.73
N SER A 50 4.21 -18.17 10.46
CA SER A 50 3.59 -18.16 11.79
C SER A 50 4.40 -17.36 12.80
N GLU A 51 5.72 -17.59 12.85
CA GLU A 51 6.64 -16.87 13.74
C GLU A 51 6.65 -15.37 13.41
N ILE A 52 6.57 -15.03 12.13
CA ILE A 52 6.52 -13.63 11.69
C ILE A 52 5.20 -12.97 12.10
N LEU A 53 4.07 -13.67 11.97
CA LEU A 53 2.77 -13.15 12.38
C LEU A 53 2.74 -12.89 13.89
N ASP A 54 3.31 -13.81 14.68
CA ASP A 54 3.39 -13.66 16.14
C ASP A 54 4.24 -12.44 16.53
N GLU A 55 5.39 -12.23 15.87
CA GLU A 55 6.28 -11.09 16.13
C GLU A 55 5.63 -9.72 15.79
N ILE A 56 4.75 -9.67 14.79
CA ILE A 56 4.11 -8.41 14.36
C ILE A 56 2.70 -8.20 14.93
N ALA A 57 2.14 -9.18 15.65
CA ALA A 57 0.74 -9.17 16.09
C ALA A 57 0.37 -7.94 16.92
N ASP A 58 1.28 -7.49 17.78
CA ASP A 58 1.07 -6.30 18.63
C ASP A 58 1.23 -4.98 17.86
N CYS A 59 1.78 -5.03 16.64
CA CYS A 59 2.10 -3.85 15.82
C CYS A 59 1.16 -3.68 14.62
N VAL A 60 0.45 -4.72 14.20
CA VAL A 60 -0.40 -4.72 12.99
C VAL A 60 -1.79 -5.25 13.31
N GLN A 61 -2.80 -4.42 13.08
CA GLN A 61 -4.20 -4.82 13.18
C GLN A 61 -4.74 -5.23 11.81
N THR A 62 -5.40 -6.38 11.74
CA THR A 62 -6.07 -6.88 10.53
C THR A 62 -7.34 -7.65 10.90
N ASN A 63 -8.28 -7.72 9.96
CA ASN A 63 -9.48 -8.57 10.07
C ASN A 63 -9.33 -9.92 9.36
N LEU A 64 -8.20 -10.17 8.68
CA LEU A 64 -7.88 -11.48 8.16
C LEU A 64 -7.65 -12.45 9.32
N SER A 65 -8.37 -13.57 9.33
CA SER A 65 -8.14 -14.62 10.31
C SER A 65 -6.81 -15.33 10.04
N TYR A 66 -6.25 -15.98 11.05
CA TYR A 66 -5.07 -16.83 10.88
C TYR A 66 -5.29 -17.91 9.79
N SER A 67 -6.51 -18.45 9.69
CA SER A 67 -6.89 -19.40 8.64
C SER A 67 -6.89 -18.79 7.24
N ASP A 68 -7.31 -17.53 7.09
CA ASP A 68 -7.27 -16.83 5.78
C ASP A 68 -5.83 -16.67 5.31
N ILE A 69 -4.96 -16.19 6.21
CA ILE A 69 -3.53 -15.99 5.91
C ILE A 69 -2.86 -17.34 5.61
N THR A 70 -3.14 -18.37 6.39
CA THR A 70 -2.66 -19.74 6.14
C THR A 70 -3.11 -20.24 4.77
N GLY A 71 -4.35 -19.95 4.37
CA GLY A 71 -4.88 -20.28 3.05
C GLY A 71 -4.06 -19.64 1.93
N LEU A 72 -3.78 -18.35 2.03
CA LEU A 72 -2.96 -17.61 1.06
C LEU A 72 -1.53 -18.15 0.98
N VAL A 73 -0.91 -18.47 2.12
CA VAL A 73 0.45 -19.06 2.17
C VAL A 73 0.47 -20.42 1.47
N LYS A 74 -0.52 -21.29 1.74
CA LYS A 74 -0.63 -22.61 1.11
C LYS A 74 -0.85 -22.51 -0.40
N MET A 75 -1.70 -21.59 -0.85
CA MET A 75 -1.91 -21.29 -2.26
C MET A 75 -0.58 -20.90 -2.92
N GLN A 76 0.14 -19.93 -2.35
CA GLN A 76 1.43 -19.49 -2.91
C GLN A 76 2.48 -20.61 -2.96
N LEU A 77 2.58 -21.44 -1.91
CA LEU A 77 3.50 -22.58 -1.86
C LEU A 77 3.16 -23.68 -2.87
N SER A 78 1.86 -23.87 -3.14
CA SER A 78 1.37 -24.94 -4.03
C SER A 78 1.46 -24.53 -5.50
N ASP A 79 1.06 -23.31 -5.82
CA ASP A 79 0.97 -22.82 -7.20
C ASP A 79 2.30 -22.25 -7.71
N GLY A 80 3.18 -21.82 -6.81
CA GLY A 80 4.41 -21.11 -7.18
C GLY A 80 4.12 -19.84 -7.99
N ALA A 81 2.96 -19.22 -7.77
CA ALA A 81 2.42 -18.17 -8.62
C ALA A 81 3.37 -16.96 -8.69
N SER A 82 3.53 -16.44 -9.91
CA SER A 82 4.20 -15.16 -10.16
C SER A 82 3.16 -14.07 -10.30
N TRP A 83 3.37 -12.94 -9.64
CA TRP A 83 2.40 -11.85 -9.56
C TRP A 83 2.85 -10.66 -10.40
N GLN A 84 1.96 -10.17 -11.24
CA GLN A 84 2.10 -8.84 -11.83
C GLN A 84 1.40 -7.84 -10.93
N ILE A 85 2.14 -6.80 -10.49
CA ILE A 85 1.60 -5.78 -9.58
C ILE A 85 1.31 -4.52 -10.38
N ASP A 86 0.03 -4.27 -10.54
CA ASP A 86 -0.50 -3.09 -11.16
C ASP A 86 -0.69 -1.94 -10.16
N THR A 87 -0.37 -0.73 -10.57
CA THR A 87 -0.55 0.47 -9.74
C THR A 87 -1.49 1.46 -10.40
N ALA A 88 -2.28 2.17 -9.58
CA ALA A 88 -3.08 3.32 -9.97
C ALA A 88 -2.84 4.45 -8.95
N SER A 89 -3.02 5.69 -9.36
CA SER A 89 -2.93 6.86 -8.47
C SER A 89 -4.03 7.84 -8.81
N ILE A 90 -4.73 8.31 -7.79
CA ILE A 90 -5.76 9.34 -7.94
C ILE A 90 -5.06 10.69 -7.79
N TYR A 91 -5.13 11.54 -8.81
CA TYR A 91 -4.55 12.87 -8.77
C TYR A 91 -5.35 13.77 -7.84
N VAL A 92 -4.64 14.66 -7.15
CA VAL A 92 -5.22 15.52 -6.11
C VAL A 92 -4.77 16.96 -6.31
N ASP A 93 -5.74 17.85 -6.45
CA ASP A 93 -5.54 19.29 -6.34
C ASP A 93 -5.76 19.75 -4.90
N TYR A 94 -5.09 20.81 -4.47
CA TYR A 94 -5.19 21.30 -3.10
C TYR A 94 -5.88 22.66 -3.01
N LYS A 95 -6.81 22.79 -2.07
CA LYS A 95 -7.45 24.07 -1.71
C LYS A 95 -7.58 24.21 -0.19
N TYR A 96 -7.84 25.43 0.27
CA TYR A 96 -8.20 25.66 1.68
C TYR A 96 -9.71 25.69 1.85
N ASP A 97 -10.25 24.77 2.66
CA ASP A 97 -11.68 24.63 2.91
C ASP A 97 -11.99 24.19 4.35
N TYR A 98 -13.24 24.32 4.77
CA TYR A 98 -13.69 23.85 6.08
C TYR A 98 -13.87 22.32 6.09
N CYS A 99 -13.32 21.69 7.12
CA CYS A 99 -13.52 20.26 7.36
C CYS A 99 -14.66 20.05 8.35
N TYR A 100 -15.44 18.97 8.17
CA TYR A 100 -16.51 18.59 9.10
C TYR A 100 -16.02 18.49 10.56
N SER A 101 -14.84 17.90 10.76
CA SER A 101 -14.22 17.73 12.08
C SER A 101 -13.62 19.01 12.68
N MET A 102 -13.40 20.06 11.86
CA MET A 102 -12.70 21.28 12.27
C MET A 102 -13.33 22.51 11.62
N SER A 103 -14.57 22.82 12.02
CA SER A 103 -15.35 23.94 11.46
C SER A 103 -14.80 25.34 11.81
N GLY A 104 -13.90 25.44 12.79
CA GLY A 104 -13.35 26.72 13.26
C GLY A 104 -12.26 27.34 12.39
N GLN A 105 -11.73 26.61 11.39
CA GLN A 105 -10.69 27.13 10.49
C GLN A 105 -10.69 26.39 9.16
N LYS A 106 -10.23 27.07 8.10
CA LYS A 106 -9.96 26.40 6.82
C LYS A 106 -8.65 25.62 6.91
N LEU A 107 -8.63 24.41 6.37
CA LEU A 107 -7.46 23.55 6.27
C LEU A 107 -7.16 23.24 4.81
N CYS A 108 -5.91 22.87 4.52
CA CYS A 108 -5.55 22.36 3.20
C CYS A 108 -6.22 21.00 3.00
N VAL A 109 -7.12 20.91 2.02
CA VAL A 109 -7.86 19.71 1.65
C VAL A 109 -7.51 19.31 0.22
N GLY A 110 -7.46 18.00 -0.02
CA GLY A 110 -7.29 17.42 -1.35
C GLY A 110 -8.63 17.26 -2.05
N VAL A 111 -8.74 17.78 -3.28
CA VAL A 111 -9.83 17.54 -4.21
C VAL A 111 -9.35 16.50 -5.21
N MET A 112 -9.95 15.32 -5.17
CA MET A 112 -9.58 14.21 -6.05
C MET A 112 -10.08 14.47 -7.47
N SER A 113 -9.22 14.22 -8.46
CA SER A 113 -9.59 14.28 -9.88
C SER A 113 -10.55 13.16 -10.22
N GLU A 114 -11.73 13.53 -10.73
CA GLU A 114 -12.77 12.60 -11.15
C GLU A 114 -12.30 11.67 -12.27
N GLU A 115 -11.54 12.20 -13.23
CA GLU A 115 -10.95 11.43 -14.33
C GLU A 115 -10.09 10.28 -13.78
N SER A 116 -9.09 10.60 -12.96
CA SER A 116 -8.19 9.59 -12.38
C SER A 116 -8.89 8.63 -11.41
N ARG A 117 -10.00 9.07 -10.79
CA ARG A 117 -10.85 8.21 -9.96
C ARG A 117 -11.57 7.17 -10.81
N LEU A 118 -12.12 7.57 -11.96
CA LEU A 118 -12.79 6.67 -12.90
C LEU A 118 -11.80 5.66 -13.50
N GLU A 119 -10.61 6.11 -13.90
CA GLU A 119 -9.53 5.23 -14.37
C GLU A 119 -9.14 4.18 -13.31
N ALA A 120 -9.03 4.59 -12.04
CA ALA A 120 -8.72 3.67 -10.95
C ALA A 120 -9.84 2.63 -10.75
N ILE A 121 -11.11 3.04 -10.85
CA ILE A 121 -12.27 2.13 -10.77
C ILE A 121 -12.25 1.13 -11.92
N GLU A 122 -12.02 1.59 -13.15
CA GLU A 122 -11.92 0.74 -14.33
C GLU A 122 -10.79 -0.29 -14.17
N LYS A 123 -9.63 0.15 -13.70
CA LYS A 123 -8.48 -0.73 -13.46
C LYS A 123 -8.77 -1.79 -12.39
N ILE A 124 -9.43 -1.42 -11.29
CA ILE A 124 -9.88 -2.39 -10.27
C ILE A 124 -10.82 -3.43 -10.89
N ASN A 125 -11.81 -2.99 -11.68
CA ASN A 125 -12.77 -3.89 -12.30
C ASN A 125 -12.11 -4.82 -13.33
N SER A 126 -11.14 -4.32 -14.11
CA SER A 126 -10.37 -5.15 -15.04
C SER A 126 -9.61 -6.24 -14.30
N VAL A 127 -8.91 -5.92 -13.20
CA VAL A 127 -8.17 -6.92 -12.42
C VAL A 127 -9.10 -7.95 -11.78
N LEU A 128 -10.29 -7.54 -11.30
CA LEU A 128 -11.24 -8.45 -10.66
C LEU A 128 -11.95 -9.40 -11.64
N ASN A 129 -12.14 -8.99 -12.89
CA ASN A 129 -12.87 -9.77 -13.88
C ASN A 129 -11.98 -10.65 -14.78
N GLY A 130 -10.65 -10.48 -14.70
CA GLY A 130 -9.69 -11.14 -15.59
C GLY A 130 -9.69 -10.59 -17.01
#